data_AF-A0A7Y7NI66-F1
#
_entry.id   AF-A0A7Y7NI66-F1
#
_cell.length_a   1.000
_cell.length_b   1.000
_cell.length_c   1.000
_cell.angle_alpha   90.00
_cell.angle_beta   90.00
_cell.angle_gamma   90.00
#
_symmetry.space_group_name_H-M   'P 1'
#
loop_
_entity.id
_entity.type
_entity.pdbx_description
1 polymer ?
#
loop_
_entity_poly.entity_id
_entity_poly.type
_entity_poly.pdbx_seq_one_letter_code
_entity_poly.pdbx_strand_id
1 'polypeptide(L)'
;MKKLVSLITVFVLLSIILKAQNSDSEYKTYNLPVFTGIEAGDLANVVISNGSQQSVKVEKDNDGEASLEVKDNILKISSGTMTNFSNVKIIIVCTDLKYIKASGVSKIKSSNTIKSNELKIKAMGASKIDLDIDVQSLTTDISGAAKLVLKGNAIQHISEISGASNLNAKELDVVKMDVQGSGVAKANVNVKTELSGELSGVSSVKYDQKPIIDNLGDNDVKTAKKNRVNTSADDTTKVSLLGSNIEVIDGKETKISIGNTEMIVGDDGKVKIEKKDKNKPYVHHFKGHWSGFELGFNGYVNKDFGTALPAKYDFLKLNDVKSIGVNLNVFELNANIINNRFGVVSGIGLQWNNYRFDDNVVLVPDSSTIYGYHNTAINSYIKSKLVESWVRVPLFLEYQTAKKRSKQFYIAVGGVFAYKIGSHSKQVNFEGGDRNKPKVYNDFYLNPIKLDAEVRVGWGPVKLFASYSLTQMFKENKGPELYPYTVGVTLVSW
;
A
#
# COMPACT_ATOMS: atom_id res chain seq x y z
N MET A 1 -35.51 60.16 -19.62
CA MET A 1 -35.62 59.38 -18.36
C MET A 1 -35.73 57.86 -18.56
N LYS A 2 -36.41 57.33 -19.59
CA LYS A 2 -36.57 55.86 -19.78
C LYS A 2 -35.29 55.08 -20.12
N LYS A 3 -34.24 55.71 -20.67
CA LYS A 3 -32.94 55.05 -20.95
C LYS A 3 -31.98 55.00 -19.76
N LEU A 4 -32.19 55.83 -18.72
CA LEU A 4 -31.32 55.85 -17.53
C LEU A 4 -31.73 54.80 -16.50
N VAL A 5 -33.02 54.48 -16.42
CA VAL A 5 -33.56 53.46 -15.49
C VAL A 5 -33.16 52.04 -15.93
N SER A 6 -32.94 51.81 -17.23
CA SER A 6 -32.51 50.51 -17.77
C SER A 6 -31.04 50.17 -17.52
N LEU A 7 -30.18 51.18 -17.27
CA LEU A 7 -28.75 50.95 -17.06
C LEU A 7 -28.44 50.61 -15.58
N ILE A 8 -29.25 51.17 -14.65
CA ILE A 8 -29.14 50.89 -13.22
C ILE A 8 -29.68 49.49 -12.88
N THR A 9 -30.70 49.00 -13.59
CA THR A 9 -31.22 47.62 -13.39
C THR A 9 -30.24 46.56 -13.89
N VAL A 10 -29.46 46.83 -14.94
CA VAL A 10 -28.43 45.90 -15.44
C VAL A 10 -27.22 45.85 -14.49
N PHE A 11 -26.86 46.96 -13.84
CA PHE A 11 -25.77 46.98 -12.85
C PHE A 11 -26.14 46.27 -11.53
N VAL A 12 -27.41 46.33 -11.11
CA VAL A 12 -27.90 45.57 -9.94
C VAL A 12 -28.01 44.08 -10.24
N LEU A 13 -28.37 43.67 -11.46
CA LEU A 13 -28.34 42.25 -11.84
C LEU A 13 -26.91 41.70 -11.99
N LEU A 14 -25.95 42.50 -12.48
CA LEU A 14 -24.56 42.05 -12.63
C LEU A 14 -23.85 41.86 -11.29
N SER A 15 -24.21 42.64 -10.26
CA SER A 15 -23.67 42.49 -8.90
C SER A 15 -24.27 41.31 -8.12
N ILE A 16 -25.43 40.78 -8.54
CA ILE A 16 -26.00 39.54 -7.99
C ILE A 16 -25.36 38.30 -8.64
N ILE A 17 -24.93 38.38 -9.90
CA ILE A 17 -24.27 37.26 -10.60
C ILE A 17 -22.81 37.05 -10.11
N LEU A 18 -22.13 38.10 -9.65
CA LEU A 18 -20.77 37.99 -9.07
C LEU A 18 -20.72 37.41 -7.64
N LYS A 19 -21.86 37.25 -6.95
CA LYS A 19 -21.93 36.57 -5.64
C LYS A 19 -22.29 35.08 -5.73
N ALA A 20 -22.45 34.52 -6.93
CA ALA A 20 -22.88 33.13 -7.13
C ALA A 20 -21.75 32.14 -7.47
N GLN A 21 -20.47 32.49 -7.22
CA GLN A 21 -19.33 31.61 -7.53
C GLN A 21 -18.28 31.44 -6.42
N ASN A 22 -18.60 31.80 -5.17
CA ASN A 22 -17.82 31.34 -4.02
C ASN A 22 -18.74 30.50 -3.13
N SER A 23 -18.55 29.19 -3.13
CA SER A 23 -18.96 28.36 -2.01
C SER A 23 -18.05 28.72 -0.83
N ASP A 24 -18.38 29.79 -0.10
CA ASP A 24 -17.73 30.06 1.18
C ASP A 24 -18.17 28.96 2.14
N SER A 25 -17.34 27.93 2.27
CA SER A 25 -17.51 26.91 3.29
C SER A 25 -17.62 27.59 4.66
N GLU A 26 -18.74 27.40 5.35
CA GLU A 26 -18.87 27.86 6.74
C GLU A 26 -18.06 26.94 7.67
N TYR A 27 -17.46 27.50 8.73
CA TYR A 27 -16.66 26.72 9.70
C TYR A 27 -17.22 26.85 11.12
N LYS A 28 -17.25 25.75 11.88
CA LYS A 28 -17.47 25.71 13.34
C LYS A 28 -16.12 25.77 14.05
N THR A 29 -15.96 26.71 14.98
CA THR A 29 -14.72 26.83 15.78
C THR A 29 -14.87 26.06 17.09
N TYR A 30 -13.82 25.35 17.49
CA TYR A 30 -13.77 24.56 18.72
C TYR A 30 -12.78 25.19 19.70
N ASN A 31 -13.24 25.41 20.93
CA ASN A 31 -12.38 25.83 22.03
C ASN A 31 -11.85 24.57 22.74
N LEU A 32 -10.57 24.26 22.52
CA LEU A 32 -9.94 23.04 23.01
C LEU A 32 -8.74 23.39 23.90
N PRO A 33 -8.36 22.52 24.86
CA PRO A 33 -7.11 22.66 25.59
C PRO A 33 -5.91 22.80 24.65
N VAL A 34 -4.82 23.39 25.16
CA VAL A 34 -3.57 23.48 24.39
C VAL A 34 -3.05 22.08 24.08
N PHE A 35 -2.63 21.86 22.83
CA PHE A 35 -2.04 20.60 22.39
C PHE A 35 -0.76 20.87 21.59
N THR A 36 0.15 19.91 21.64
CA THR A 36 1.43 19.92 20.90
C THR A 36 1.53 18.73 19.96
N GLY A 37 0.49 17.90 19.89
CA GLY A 37 0.39 16.77 18.98
C GLY A 37 -0.96 16.66 18.28
N ILE A 38 -0.99 16.06 17.09
CA ILE A 38 -2.19 15.79 16.31
C ILE A 38 -2.22 14.31 15.90
N GLU A 39 -3.34 13.64 16.11
CA GLU A 39 -3.62 12.29 15.61
C GLU A 39 -4.90 12.27 14.78
N ALA A 40 -4.77 11.98 13.49
CA ALA A 40 -5.88 11.91 12.55
C ALA A 40 -6.13 10.47 12.07
N GLY A 41 -7.37 10.01 12.22
CA GLY A 41 -7.88 8.73 11.73
C GLY A 41 -9.11 8.87 10.81
N ASP A 42 -9.69 7.73 10.43
CA ASP A 42 -11.06 7.62 9.88
C ASP A 42 -11.44 8.48 8.65
N LEU A 43 -10.58 8.63 7.63
CA LEU A 43 -10.84 9.46 6.43
C LEU A 43 -10.63 10.97 6.62
N ALA A 44 -10.00 11.41 7.72
CA ALA A 44 -9.76 12.83 8.00
C ALA A 44 -8.98 13.57 6.89
N ASN A 45 -9.41 14.80 6.59
CA ASN A 45 -8.73 15.77 5.73
C ASN A 45 -8.34 17.02 6.53
N VAL A 46 -7.09 17.06 6.99
CA VAL A 46 -6.57 18.06 7.93
C VAL A 46 -5.61 19.03 7.24
N VAL A 47 -5.78 20.31 7.51
CA VAL A 47 -4.90 21.40 7.10
C VAL A 47 -4.31 22.04 8.35
N ILE A 48 -3.00 21.98 8.51
CA ILE A 48 -2.30 22.54 9.67
C ILE A 48 -1.52 23.79 9.30
N SER A 49 -1.34 24.70 10.25
CA SER A 49 -0.45 25.84 10.10
C SER A 49 0.21 26.22 11.42
N ASN A 50 1.39 26.82 11.34
CA ASN A 50 2.02 27.49 12.46
C ASN A 50 1.43 28.90 12.61
N GLY A 51 1.07 29.30 13.83
CA GLY A 51 0.56 30.64 14.14
C GLY A 51 0.85 31.08 15.57
N SER A 52 0.47 32.30 15.91
CA SER A 52 0.67 32.88 17.26
C SER A 52 -0.37 32.44 18.28
N GLN A 53 -1.53 31.95 17.83
CA GLN A 53 -2.63 31.49 18.67
C GLN A 53 -3.20 30.18 18.12
N GLN A 54 -3.46 29.23 19.03
CA GLN A 54 -4.07 27.95 18.67
C GLN A 54 -5.52 28.15 18.22
N SER A 55 -5.94 27.46 17.16
CA SER A 55 -7.33 27.46 16.71
C SER A 55 -7.67 26.17 15.99
N VAL A 56 -8.86 25.61 16.25
CA VAL A 56 -9.37 24.44 15.54
C VAL A 56 -10.72 24.77 14.94
N LYS A 57 -10.85 24.57 13.63
CA LYS A 57 -12.05 24.84 12.84
C LYS A 57 -12.40 23.63 12.00
N VAL A 58 -13.67 23.26 11.99
CA VAL A 58 -14.20 22.17 11.15
C VAL A 58 -15.20 22.78 10.18
N GLU A 59 -15.07 22.46 8.90
CA GLU A 59 -16.06 22.81 7.87
C GLU A 59 -17.43 22.27 8.28
N LYS A 60 -18.46 23.12 8.27
CA LYS A 60 -19.81 22.72 8.64
C LYS A 60 -20.36 21.75 7.60
N ASP A 61 -20.95 20.67 8.09
CA ASP A 61 -21.72 19.71 7.32
C ASP A 61 -23.02 19.41 8.10
N ASN A 62 -24.11 19.10 7.38
CA ASN A 62 -25.42 18.82 7.99
C ASN A 62 -25.54 17.38 8.53
N ASP A 63 -24.53 16.53 8.31
CA ASP A 63 -24.57 15.08 8.50
C ASP A 63 -23.96 14.59 9.83
N GLY A 64 -23.74 15.46 10.81
CA GLY A 64 -23.31 15.09 12.18
C GLY A 64 -22.19 15.98 12.73
N GLU A 65 -21.50 15.49 13.76
CA GLU A 65 -20.37 16.22 14.37
C GLU A 65 -19.11 15.36 14.43
N ALA A 66 -17.98 15.97 14.02
CA ALA A 66 -16.66 15.37 14.17
C ALA A 66 -16.29 15.27 15.66
N SER A 67 -15.59 14.20 16.04
CA SER A 67 -15.08 14.03 17.39
C SER A 67 -13.66 14.62 17.49
N LEU A 68 -13.52 15.62 18.36
CA LEU A 68 -12.26 16.30 18.65
C LEU A 68 -11.99 16.23 20.15
N GLU A 69 -11.01 15.44 20.55
CA GLU A 69 -10.66 15.23 21.96
C GLU A 69 -9.17 15.49 22.17
N VAL A 70 -8.82 16.33 23.14
CA VAL A 70 -7.42 16.51 23.55
C VAL A 70 -7.14 15.59 24.73
N LYS A 71 -6.24 14.63 24.53
CA LYS A 71 -5.76 13.71 25.58
C LYS A 71 -4.24 13.64 25.52
N ASP A 72 -3.58 13.76 26.67
CA ASP A 72 -2.12 13.72 26.81
C ASP A 72 -1.40 14.75 25.88
N ASN A 73 -1.96 15.97 25.78
CA ASN A 73 -1.52 17.05 24.86
C ASN A 73 -1.59 16.69 23.36
N ILE A 74 -2.34 15.65 23.00
CA ILE A 74 -2.57 15.24 21.61
C ILE A 74 -4.04 15.47 21.27
N LEU A 75 -4.28 16.28 20.24
CA LEU A 75 -5.59 16.39 19.61
C LEU A 75 -5.87 15.15 18.77
N LYS A 76 -6.84 14.35 19.20
CA LYS A 76 -7.36 13.20 18.47
C LYS A 76 -8.57 13.62 17.64
N ILE A 77 -8.54 13.21 16.37
CA ILE A 77 -9.51 13.55 15.36
C ILE A 77 -10.08 12.26 14.78
N SER A 78 -11.41 12.08 14.91
CA SER A 78 -12.14 10.97 14.30
C SER A 78 -13.50 11.44 13.77
N SER A 79 -14.17 10.58 13.00
CA SER A 79 -15.44 10.91 12.34
C SER A 79 -16.57 11.26 13.31
N GLY A 80 -16.49 10.81 14.58
CA GLY A 80 -17.57 10.99 15.54
C GLY A 80 -18.86 10.36 15.02
N THR A 81 -19.91 11.18 14.86
CA THR A 81 -21.20 10.76 14.30
C THR A 81 -21.35 11.03 12.80
N MET A 82 -20.37 11.69 12.16
CA MET A 82 -20.45 12.05 10.74
C MET A 82 -20.30 10.83 9.83
N THR A 83 -21.15 10.73 8.81
CA THR A 83 -21.00 9.70 7.75
C THR A 83 -20.20 10.21 6.55
N ASN A 84 -20.25 11.52 6.27
CA ASN A 84 -19.51 12.18 5.18
C ASN A 84 -18.15 12.79 5.58
N PHE A 85 -17.54 12.30 6.66
CA PHE A 85 -16.33 12.89 7.25
C PHE A 85 -15.15 13.04 6.27
N SER A 86 -15.06 12.20 5.23
CA SER A 86 -14.02 12.30 4.19
C SER A 86 -14.03 13.60 3.39
N ASN A 87 -15.19 14.26 3.32
CA ASN A 87 -15.39 15.50 2.56
C ASN A 87 -15.18 16.75 3.42
N VAL A 88 -15.11 16.59 4.74
CA VAL A 88 -15.02 17.69 5.71
C VAL A 88 -13.57 18.12 5.88
N LYS A 89 -13.30 19.41 5.69
CA LYS A 89 -11.98 19.99 5.95
C LYS A 89 -11.85 20.45 7.40
N ILE A 90 -10.76 20.03 8.05
CA ILE A 90 -10.39 20.47 9.39
C ILE A 90 -9.18 21.39 9.28
N ILE A 91 -9.27 22.60 9.82
CA ILE A 91 -8.20 23.60 9.83
C ILE A 91 -7.69 23.76 11.25
N ILE A 92 -6.39 23.59 11.45
CA ILE A 92 -5.74 23.64 12.75
C ILE A 92 -4.57 24.62 12.71
N VAL A 93 -4.59 25.60 13.60
CA VAL A 93 -3.46 26.49 13.85
C VAL A 93 -2.79 26.04 15.15
N CYS A 94 -1.49 25.78 15.09
CA CYS A 94 -0.66 25.35 16.23
C CYS A 94 0.40 26.41 16.55
N THR A 95 0.77 26.53 17.81
CA THR A 95 1.86 27.40 18.27
C THR A 95 3.20 26.64 18.37
N ASP A 96 3.18 25.43 18.94
CA ASP A 96 4.35 24.55 19.13
C ASP A 96 3.93 23.10 18.81
N LEU A 97 4.22 22.63 17.60
CA LEU A 97 3.81 21.31 17.13
C LEU A 97 4.99 20.34 17.14
N LYS A 98 4.89 19.28 17.95
CA LYS A 98 5.94 18.27 18.18
C LYS A 98 5.59 16.90 17.64
N TYR A 99 4.30 16.60 17.45
CA TYR A 99 3.88 15.27 17.04
C TYR A 99 2.75 15.29 16.02
N ILE A 100 2.88 14.50 14.96
CA ILE A 100 1.83 14.31 13.96
C ILE A 100 1.70 12.81 13.70
N LYS A 101 0.49 12.28 13.79
CA LYS A 101 0.18 10.90 13.40
C LYS A 101 -1.01 10.89 12.44
N ALA A 102 -0.81 10.31 11.27
CA ALA A 102 -1.86 9.97 10.34
C ALA A 102 -2.01 8.45 10.29
N SER A 103 -3.24 7.96 10.44
CA SER A 103 -3.57 6.54 10.37
C SER A 103 -4.85 6.29 9.56
N GLY A 104 -5.10 5.03 9.20
CA GLY A 104 -6.21 4.67 8.31
C GLY A 104 -6.02 5.23 6.90
N VAL A 105 -7.10 5.74 6.32
CA VAL A 105 -7.04 6.59 5.13
C VAL A 105 -7.12 8.02 5.65
N SER A 106 -6.09 8.84 5.53
CA SER A 106 -6.12 10.21 6.05
C SER A 106 -5.15 11.10 5.28
N LYS A 107 -5.46 12.39 5.21
CA LYS A 107 -4.64 13.38 4.54
C LYS A 107 -4.35 14.54 5.47
N ILE A 108 -3.07 14.83 5.70
CA ILE A 108 -2.62 15.99 6.45
C ILE A 108 -1.76 16.83 5.53
N LYS A 109 -2.03 18.13 5.46
CA LYS A 109 -1.19 19.09 4.72
C LYS A 109 -0.90 20.32 5.55
N SER A 110 0.26 20.95 5.37
CA SER A 110 0.48 22.28 5.91
C SER A 110 0.04 23.37 4.92
N SER A 111 -0.35 24.54 5.43
CA SER A 111 -0.55 25.74 4.61
C SER A 111 0.60 26.75 4.72
N ASN A 112 1.49 26.58 5.70
CA ASN A 112 2.75 27.31 5.84
C ASN A 112 3.81 26.42 6.50
N THR A 113 5.02 26.96 6.67
CA THR A 113 6.13 26.27 7.33
C THR A 113 5.86 26.06 8.81
N ILE A 114 5.93 24.80 9.25
CA ILE A 114 5.88 24.41 10.65
C ILE A 114 7.26 24.57 11.27
N LYS A 115 7.37 25.40 12.31
CA LYS A 115 8.63 25.68 13.01
C LYS A 115 8.62 24.98 14.36
N SER A 116 9.61 24.13 14.62
CA SER A 116 9.75 23.43 15.90
C SER A 116 11.18 23.02 16.14
N ASN A 117 11.61 22.92 17.41
CA ASN A 117 12.91 22.32 17.71
C ASN A 117 12.93 20.83 17.39
N GLU A 118 11.85 20.13 17.72
CA GLU A 118 11.71 18.69 17.50
C GLU A 118 10.33 18.38 16.90
N LEU A 119 10.31 17.56 15.86
CA LEU A 119 9.07 17.10 15.24
C LEU A 119 9.13 15.60 14.96
N LYS A 120 8.14 14.87 15.47
CA LYS A 120 7.93 13.45 15.19
C LYS A 120 6.69 13.23 14.33
N ILE A 121 6.86 12.57 13.20
CA ILE A 121 5.79 12.30 12.23
C ILE A 121 5.61 10.79 12.06
N LYS A 122 4.40 10.29 12.28
CA LYS A 122 4.02 8.91 11.98
C LYS A 122 2.99 8.87 10.85
N ALA A 123 3.37 8.35 9.69
CA ALA A 123 2.48 8.15 8.56
C ALA A 123 2.20 6.65 8.41
N MET A 124 1.01 6.22 8.83
CA MET A 124 0.62 4.81 8.89
C MET A 124 -0.61 4.53 8.03
N GLY A 125 -0.74 3.30 7.52
CA GLY A 125 -1.90 2.90 6.70
C GLY A 125 -1.83 3.46 5.28
N ALA A 126 -2.97 3.88 4.72
CA ALA A 126 -3.09 4.50 3.41
C ALA A 126 -3.17 6.03 3.54
N SER A 127 -2.25 6.61 4.32
CA SER A 127 -2.23 8.04 4.64
C SER A 127 -1.29 8.84 3.73
N LYS A 128 -1.61 10.12 3.54
CA LYS A 128 -0.72 11.10 2.89
C LYS A 128 -0.47 12.28 3.82
N ILE A 129 0.81 12.54 4.11
CA ILE A 129 1.24 13.74 4.84
C ILE A 129 2.10 14.61 3.89
N ASP A 130 1.83 15.91 3.83
CA ASP A 130 2.45 16.87 2.90
C ASP A 130 2.77 18.19 3.65
N LEU A 131 4.01 18.36 4.09
CA LEU A 131 4.38 19.43 5.03
C LEU A 131 5.61 20.23 4.58
N ASP A 132 5.53 21.53 4.79
CA ASP A 132 6.68 22.45 4.82
C ASP A 132 7.13 22.60 6.27
N ILE A 133 8.42 22.34 6.56
CA ILE A 133 8.98 22.30 7.92
C ILE A 133 10.32 23.04 8.03
N ASP A 134 10.60 23.57 9.21
CA ASP A 134 11.89 24.16 9.58
C ASP A 134 12.20 23.72 11.02
N VAL A 135 13.02 22.67 11.17
CA VAL A 135 13.21 21.97 12.43
C VAL A 135 14.67 21.63 12.73
N GLN A 136 15.03 21.46 14.01
CA GLN A 136 16.36 20.97 14.35
C GLN A 136 16.43 19.44 14.28
N SER A 137 15.50 18.75 14.93
CA SER A 137 15.42 17.29 14.95
C SER A 137 14.09 16.80 14.36
N LEU A 138 14.18 15.91 13.38
CA LEU A 138 13.05 15.30 12.70
C LEU A 138 13.11 13.78 12.88
N THR A 139 12.03 13.18 13.39
CA THR A 139 11.86 11.72 13.40
C THR A 139 10.65 11.35 12.56
N THR A 140 10.79 10.41 11.62
CA THR A 140 9.69 9.96 10.77
C THR A 140 9.54 8.44 10.81
N ASP A 141 8.34 7.96 11.13
CA ASP A 141 7.98 6.54 11.05
C ASP A 141 6.93 6.37 9.95
N ILE A 142 7.27 5.65 8.88
CA ILE A 142 6.42 5.50 7.69
C ILE A 142 6.14 4.03 7.47
N SER A 143 4.87 3.62 7.56
CA SER A 143 4.48 2.21 7.42
C SER A 143 3.17 2.01 6.66
N GLY A 144 3.03 0.86 6.00
CA GLY A 144 1.86 0.52 5.18
C GLY A 144 1.98 1.02 3.73
N ALA A 145 0.94 1.68 3.21
CA ALA A 145 0.88 2.29 1.88
C ALA A 145 0.91 3.83 1.98
N ALA A 146 1.70 4.34 2.92
CA ALA A 146 1.73 5.75 3.28
C ALA A 146 2.72 6.54 2.40
N LYS A 147 2.38 7.80 2.14
CA LYS A 147 3.25 8.76 1.44
C LYS A 147 3.51 9.99 2.31
N LEU A 148 4.78 10.23 2.60
CA LEU A 148 5.24 11.42 3.31
C LEU A 148 5.98 12.34 2.33
N VAL A 149 5.53 13.58 2.21
CA VAL A 149 6.18 14.64 1.41
C VAL A 149 6.62 15.74 2.36
N LEU A 150 7.91 16.07 2.33
CA LEU A 150 8.52 17.07 3.20
C LEU A 150 9.32 18.08 2.39
N LYS A 151 9.23 19.35 2.80
CA LYS A 151 9.98 20.47 2.23
C LYS A 151 10.53 21.38 3.32
N GLY A 152 11.59 22.14 3.02
CA GLY A 152 12.16 23.14 3.94
C GLY A 152 13.51 22.69 4.51
N ASN A 153 13.73 22.82 5.81
CA ASN A 153 15.04 22.56 6.45
C ASN A 153 14.95 21.61 7.65
N ALA A 154 15.95 20.73 7.80
CA ALA A 154 16.18 19.95 9.02
C ALA A 154 17.69 19.82 9.32
N ILE A 155 18.10 19.92 10.58
CA ILE A 155 19.50 19.64 10.95
C ILE A 155 19.74 18.13 11.02
N GLN A 156 18.90 17.41 11.75
CA GLN A 156 18.96 15.95 11.89
C GLN A 156 17.64 15.31 11.46
N HIS A 157 17.71 14.23 10.69
CA HIS A 157 16.55 13.44 10.30
C HIS A 157 16.80 11.95 10.53
N ILE A 158 16.05 11.33 11.44
CA ILE A 158 16.01 9.87 11.61
C ILE A 158 14.73 9.35 10.96
N SER A 159 14.85 8.38 10.06
CA SER A 159 13.73 7.87 9.28
C SER A 159 13.63 6.35 9.31
N GLU A 160 12.52 5.83 9.83
CA GLU A 160 12.16 4.42 9.72
C GLU A 160 11.08 4.25 8.65
N ILE A 161 11.40 3.48 7.61
CA ILE A 161 10.55 3.31 6.44
C ILE A 161 10.32 1.81 6.23
N SER A 162 9.06 1.37 6.38
CA SER A 162 8.68 -0.04 6.25
C SER A 162 7.42 -0.25 5.41
N GLY A 163 7.27 -1.42 4.79
CA GLY A 163 6.10 -1.73 3.95
C GLY A 163 6.22 -1.16 2.52
N ALA A 164 5.10 -0.76 1.90
CA ALA A 164 5.05 -0.15 0.56
C ALA A 164 4.99 1.39 0.66
N SER A 165 5.90 1.95 1.46
CA SER A 165 5.91 3.34 1.88
C SER A 165 6.87 4.21 1.07
N ASN A 166 6.55 5.49 0.96
CA ASN A 166 7.31 6.45 0.16
C ASN A 166 7.59 7.74 0.94
N LEU A 167 8.87 8.00 1.22
CA LEU A 167 9.39 9.28 1.67
C LEU A 167 9.85 10.11 0.45
N ASN A 168 9.26 11.29 0.28
CA ASN A 168 9.67 12.28 -0.69
C ASN A 168 10.09 13.57 0.01
N ALA A 169 11.37 13.66 0.32
CA ALA A 169 12.04 14.77 1.00
C ALA A 169 13.14 15.38 0.10
N LYS A 170 12.94 15.40 -1.23
CA LYS A 170 13.88 16.03 -2.18
C LYS A 170 14.00 17.55 -2.00
N GLU A 171 12.91 18.17 -1.58
CA GLU A 171 12.81 19.61 -1.32
C GLU A 171 13.05 19.94 0.17
N LEU A 172 13.51 18.97 0.97
CA LEU A 172 13.90 19.14 2.36
C LEU A 172 15.44 19.11 2.43
N ASP A 173 16.07 20.24 2.74
CA ASP A 173 17.51 20.32 2.97
C ASP A 173 17.84 19.77 4.36
N VAL A 174 18.52 18.61 4.39
CA VAL A 174 18.92 17.93 5.64
C VAL A 174 20.44 17.99 5.83
N VAL A 175 20.94 18.36 7.01
CA VAL A 175 22.39 18.32 7.28
C VAL A 175 22.88 16.88 7.49
N LYS A 176 22.26 16.14 8.42
CA LYS A 176 22.56 14.74 8.73
C LYS A 176 21.30 13.88 8.70
N MET A 177 21.38 12.71 8.07
CA MET A 177 20.27 11.78 8.00
C MET A 177 20.70 10.35 8.33
N ASP A 178 19.91 9.69 9.18
CA ASP A 178 19.95 8.24 9.38
C ASP A 178 18.67 7.62 8.83
N VAL A 179 18.78 6.61 7.97
CA VAL A 179 17.63 5.96 7.31
C VAL A 179 17.64 4.45 7.50
N GLN A 180 16.58 3.91 8.08
CA GLN A 180 16.35 2.48 8.21
C GLN A 180 15.20 2.07 7.30
N GLY A 181 15.52 1.24 6.31
CA GLY A 181 14.57 0.78 5.29
C GLY A 181 14.33 -0.72 5.39
N SER A 182 13.06 -1.14 5.39
CA SER A 182 12.69 -2.57 5.29
C SER A 182 11.48 -2.79 4.38
N GLY A 183 11.42 -3.92 3.67
CA GLY A 183 10.31 -4.25 2.77
C GLY A 183 10.42 -3.61 1.38
N VAL A 184 9.43 -2.83 0.94
CA VAL A 184 9.40 -2.12 -0.36
C VAL A 184 9.35 -0.60 -0.11
N ALA A 185 10.45 -0.09 0.44
CA ALA A 185 10.56 1.29 0.90
C ALA A 185 11.28 2.16 -0.14
N LYS A 186 10.74 3.34 -0.45
CA LYS A 186 11.44 4.34 -1.28
C LYS A 186 11.64 5.63 -0.52
N ALA A 187 12.89 6.08 -0.44
CA ALA A 187 13.24 7.39 0.09
C ALA A 187 13.89 8.23 -1.00
N ASN A 188 13.38 9.43 -1.23
CA ASN A 188 14.03 10.43 -2.06
C ASN A 188 14.40 11.59 -1.14
N VAL A 189 15.68 11.85 -0.96
CA VAL A 189 16.21 12.71 0.12
C VAL A 189 17.24 13.69 -0.43
N ASN A 190 17.44 14.80 0.26
CA ASN A 190 18.46 15.79 -0.06
C ASN A 190 19.30 16.07 1.20
N VAL A 191 20.44 15.40 1.28
CA VAL A 191 21.32 15.39 2.47
C VAL A 191 22.65 16.07 2.12
N LYS A 192 23.06 17.05 2.93
CA LYS A 192 24.23 17.89 2.67
C LYS A 192 25.53 17.28 3.18
N THR A 193 25.55 16.79 4.43
CA THR A 193 26.80 16.38 5.10
C THR A 193 26.91 14.88 5.21
N GLU A 194 25.99 14.22 5.91
CA GLU A 194 26.16 12.82 6.32
C GLU A 194 24.87 12.03 6.11
N LEU A 195 24.95 10.96 5.34
CA LEU A 195 23.90 9.97 5.15
C LEU A 195 24.38 8.61 5.63
N SER A 196 23.75 8.08 6.67
CA SER A 196 23.94 6.73 7.20
C SER A 196 22.64 5.95 7.13
N GLY A 197 22.71 4.62 7.18
CA GLY A 197 21.50 3.82 7.23
C GLY A 197 21.70 2.35 6.90
N GLU A 198 20.71 1.56 7.29
CA GLU A 198 20.61 0.14 6.96
C GLU A 198 19.36 -0.08 6.10
N LEU A 199 19.56 -0.65 4.92
CA LEU A 199 18.48 -1.00 4.01
C LEU A 199 18.39 -2.53 3.91
N SER A 200 17.16 -3.03 4.00
CA SER A 200 16.83 -4.44 3.87
C SER A 200 15.62 -4.63 2.96
N GLY A 201 15.55 -5.75 2.24
CA GLY A 201 14.51 -5.99 1.24
C GLY A 201 14.69 -5.20 -0.07
N VAL A 202 13.59 -4.82 -0.72
CA VAL A 202 13.57 -3.98 -1.95
C VAL A 202 13.42 -2.52 -1.55
N SER A 203 14.37 -2.02 -0.77
CA SER A 203 14.41 -0.62 -0.33
C SER A 203 15.42 0.19 -1.14
N SER A 204 15.12 1.46 -1.40
CA SER A 204 16.03 2.35 -2.15
C SER A 204 16.01 3.76 -1.59
N VAL A 205 17.21 4.33 -1.43
CA VAL A 205 17.43 5.73 -1.09
C VAL A 205 18.01 6.42 -2.33
N LYS A 206 17.39 7.51 -2.75
CA LYS A 206 17.84 8.33 -3.89
C LYS A 206 18.13 9.75 -3.43
N TYR A 207 19.29 10.25 -3.78
CA TYR A 207 19.71 11.63 -3.58
C TYR A 207 20.18 12.23 -4.90
N ASP A 208 19.86 13.51 -5.12
CA ASP A 208 20.23 14.21 -6.35
C ASP A 208 21.66 14.78 -6.27
N GLN A 209 22.08 15.20 -5.07
CA GLN A 209 23.46 15.58 -4.75
C GLN A 209 24.06 14.59 -3.77
N LYS A 210 25.31 14.16 -4.00
CA LYS A 210 26.00 13.21 -3.11
C LYS A 210 26.38 13.92 -1.80
N PRO A 211 26.07 13.35 -0.62
CA PRO A 211 26.52 13.88 0.66
C PRO A 211 28.05 13.74 0.81
N ILE A 212 28.64 14.54 1.70
CA ILE A 212 30.09 14.50 1.98
C ILE A 212 30.51 13.13 2.54
N ILE A 213 29.71 12.56 3.45
CA ILE A 213 29.88 11.25 4.05
C ILE A 213 28.67 10.39 3.65
N ASP A 214 28.93 9.22 3.06
CA ASP A 214 27.92 8.25 2.62
C ASP A 214 28.30 6.86 3.17
N ASN A 215 27.61 6.44 4.22
CA ASN A 215 27.82 5.17 4.94
C ASN A 215 26.64 4.21 4.76
N LEU A 216 25.99 4.22 3.59
CA LEU A 216 25.00 3.19 3.23
C LEU A 216 25.73 1.87 2.89
N GLY A 217 25.18 0.72 3.31
CA GLY A 217 25.79 -0.61 3.13
C GLY A 217 26.10 -0.96 1.66
N ASP A 218 27.12 -1.79 1.42
CA ASP A 218 27.59 -2.14 0.06
C ASP A 218 26.66 -3.04 -0.75
N ASN A 219 25.58 -3.56 -0.15
CA ASN A 219 24.55 -4.37 -0.83
C ASN A 219 23.42 -3.51 -1.42
N ASP A 220 23.51 -2.19 -1.31
CA ASP A 220 22.46 -1.26 -1.69
C ASP A 220 22.70 -0.72 -3.11
N VAL A 221 21.61 -0.49 -3.86
CA VAL A 221 21.65 0.12 -5.19
C VAL A 221 22.09 1.58 -5.07
N LYS A 222 23.41 1.79 -4.95
CA LYS A 222 24.08 3.09 -4.96
C LYS A 222 24.12 3.62 -6.38
N THR A 223 23.12 4.40 -6.77
CA THR A 223 23.11 5.03 -8.10
C THR A 223 23.87 6.36 -8.06
N ALA A 224 25.20 6.32 -7.89
CA ALA A 224 26.05 7.42 -8.31
C ALA A 224 26.26 7.28 -9.82
N LYS A 225 25.79 8.25 -10.62
CA LYS A 225 25.97 8.25 -12.09
C LYS A 225 27.42 7.92 -12.47
N LYS A 226 27.67 6.73 -13.01
CA LYS A 226 28.90 6.40 -13.75
C LYS A 226 28.52 5.71 -15.06
N ASN A 227 28.74 6.45 -16.15
CA ASN A 227 28.46 6.07 -17.53
C ASN A 227 29.24 4.83 -17.96
N ARG A 228 28.56 3.91 -18.64
CA ARG A 228 29.07 3.22 -19.84
C ARG A 228 27.90 2.94 -20.76
N VAL A 229 27.85 3.63 -21.91
CA VAL A 229 26.95 3.34 -23.02
C VAL A 229 27.83 3.20 -24.26
N ASN A 230 27.70 2.06 -24.94
CA ASN A 230 28.29 1.84 -26.25
C ASN A 230 27.50 2.63 -27.29
N THR A 231 28.15 3.56 -27.98
CA THR A 231 27.59 4.31 -29.09
C THR A 231 27.80 3.53 -30.38
N SER A 232 26.71 3.33 -31.15
CA SER A 232 26.80 3.00 -32.57
C SER A 232 26.52 4.28 -33.35
N ALA A 233 27.22 4.44 -34.48
CA ALA A 233 27.16 5.59 -35.36
C ALA A 233 25.81 5.67 -36.08
N ASP A 234 24.86 6.32 -35.44
CA ASP A 234 23.84 7.19 -36.02
C ASP A 234 23.08 7.77 -34.80
N ASP A 235 22.91 9.10 -34.76
CA ASP A 235 22.55 9.99 -33.64
C ASP A 235 21.21 9.70 -32.90
N THR A 236 20.94 8.42 -32.62
CA THR A 236 19.74 7.95 -31.92
C THR A 236 20.14 7.03 -30.78
N THR A 237 19.93 7.48 -29.55
CA THR A 237 20.06 6.64 -28.37
C THR A 237 18.70 6.04 -28.02
N LYS A 238 18.57 4.71 -28.10
CA LYS A 238 17.38 3.96 -27.69
C LYS A 238 17.66 3.18 -26.42
N VAL A 239 16.84 3.39 -25.39
CA VAL A 239 16.93 2.67 -24.11
C VAL A 239 15.56 2.08 -23.78
N SER A 240 15.50 0.76 -23.65
CA SER A 240 14.31 0.02 -23.20
C SER A 240 14.51 -0.44 -21.76
N LEU A 241 13.67 0.04 -20.84
CA LEU A 241 13.65 -0.39 -19.44
C LEU A 241 12.21 -0.76 -19.04
N LEU A 242 12.00 -2.00 -18.56
CA LEU A 242 10.73 -2.45 -17.95
C LEU A 242 9.47 -2.05 -18.76
N GLY A 243 9.51 -2.24 -20.08
CA GLY A 243 8.37 -1.96 -20.97
C GLY A 243 8.20 -0.48 -21.39
N SER A 244 9.14 0.41 -21.07
CA SER A 244 9.19 1.79 -21.56
C SER A 244 10.33 1.98 -22.56
N ASN A 245 10.03 2.60 -23.70
CA ASN A 245 11.02 2.96 -24.73
C ASN A 245 11.36 4.45 -24.60
N ILE A 246 12.61 4.75 -24.28
CA ILE A 246 13.17 6.10 -24.33
C ILE A 246 14.01 6.18 -25.60
N GLU A 247 13.64 7.10 -26.49
CA GLU A 247 14.35 7.37 -27.74
C GLU A 247 14.79 8.83 -27.69
N VAL A 248 16.09 9.06 -27.83
CA VAL A 248 16.72 10.38 -27.92
C VAL A 248 17.31 10.49 -29.32
N ILE A 249 16.79 11.43 -30.11
CA ILE A 249 17.29 11.76 -31.44
C ILE A 249 18.05 13.07 -31.30
N ASP A 250 19.33 13.08 -31.67
CA ASP A 250 20.15 14.30 -31.64
C ASP A 250 20.07 15.05 -32.97
N GLY A 251 19.85 16.37 -32.90
CA GLY A 251 19.55 17.28 -34.01
C GLY A 251 19.23 18.69 -33.48
N LYS A 252 18.68 19.61 -34.31
CA LYS A 252 18.28 20.98 -33.88
C LYS A 252 17.22 21.05 -32.76
N GLU A 253 16.68 19.91 -32.36
CA GLU A 253 15.72 19.77 -31.28
C GLU A 253 15.99 18.42 -30.58
N THR A 254 16.20 18.44 -29.27
CA THR A 254 16.28 17.20 -28.49
C THR A 254 14.88 16.68 -28.21
N LYS A 255 14.56 15.48 -28.69
CA LYS A 255 13.25 14.84 -28.46
C LYS A 255 13.38 13.71 -27.45
N ILE A 256 12.57 13.76 -26.40
CA ILE A 256 12.50 12.75 -25.34
C ILE A 256 11.08 12.19 -25.32
N SER A 257 10.94 10.91 -25.66
CA SER A 257 9.66 10.20 -25.63
C SER A 257 9.53 9.33 -24.38
N ILE A 258 8.47 9.53 -23.58
CA ILE A 258 8.09 8.66 -22.45
C ILE A 258 6.61 8.31 -22.57
N GLY A 259 6.33 7.09 -23.02
CA GLY A 259 4.96 6.62 -23.25
C GLY A 259 4.23 7.46 -24.31
N ASN A 260 3.14 8.14 -23.91
CA ASN A 260 2.34 9.02 -24.76
C ASN A 260 2.74 10.50 -24.67
N THR A 261 3.80 10.82 -23.95
CA THR A 261 4.29 12.19 -23.78
C THR A 261 5.63 12.33 -24.51
N GLU A 262 5.75 13.35 -25.32
CA GLU A 262 6.97 13.75 -26.01
C GLU A 262 7.38 15.13 -25.50
N MET A 263 8.62 15.25 -25.06
CA MET A 263 9.23 16.50 -24.64
C MET A 263 10.24 16.90 -25.72
N ILE A 264 10.04 18.07 -26.29
CA ILE A 264 10.87 18.64 -27.34
C ILE A 264 11.56 19.86 -26.72
N VAL A 265 12.89 19.83 -26.70
CA VAL A 265 13.71 20.95 -26.26
C VAL A 265 14.35 21.55 -27.50
N GLY A 266 13.95 22.78 -27.84
CA GLY A 266 14.57 23.53 -28.93
C GLY A 266 15.88 24.17 -28.49
N ASP A 267 16.75 24.47 -29.45
CA ASP A 267 18.05 25.14 -29.22
C ASP A 267 17.92 26.54 -28.56
N ASP A 268 16.72 27.11 -28.53
CA ASP A 268 16.40 28.38 -27.86
C ASP A 268 16.08 28.21 -26.35
N GLY A 269 16.25 27.00 -25.81
CA GLY A 269 15.98 26.67 -24.41
C GLY A 269 14.50 26.55 -24.08
N LYS A 270 13.60 26.67 -25.06
CA LYS A 270 12.16 26.46 -24.82
C LYS A 270 11.85 24.98 -24.79
N VAL A 271 11.17 24.60 -23.72
CA VAL A 271 10.65 23.25 -23.51
C VAL A 271 9.20 23.20 -23.96
N LYS A 272 8.91 22.34 -24.94
CA LYS A 272 7.53 21.97 -25.30
C LYS A 272 7.26 20.56 -24.82
N ILE A 273 6.14 20.39 -24.10
CA ILE A 273 5.64 19.08 -23.69
C ILE A 273 4.35 18.85 -24.46
N GLU A 274 4.37 17.87 -25.36
CA GLU A 274 3.23 17.52 -26.19
C GLU A 274 2.82 16.07 -25.92
N LYS A 275 1.52 15.79 -25.98
CA LYS A 275 1.07 14.40 -26.05
C LYS A 275 1.28 13.94 -27.48
N LYS A 276 1.92 12.77 -27.67
CA LYS A 276 2.11 12.16 -28.99
C LYS A 276 0.81 12.22 -29.77
N ASP A 277 0.94 12.69 -31.01
CA ASP A 277 -0.10 12.86 -32.01
C ASP A 277 -1.25 11.85 -31.85
N LYS A 278 -2.50 12.36 -31.77
CA LYS A 278 -3.73 11.55 -31.60
C LYS A 278 -3.94 10.55 -32.75
N ASN A 279 -3.15 10.63 -33.82
CA ASN A 279 -3.17 9.74 -34.96
C ASN A 279 -2.16 8.56 -34.91
N LYS A 280 -1.37 8.37 -33.84
CA LYS A 280 -0.59 7.13 -33.68
C LYS A 280 -1.47 6.00 -33.10
N PRO A 281 -1.55 4.81 -33.75
CA PRO A 281 -2.40 3.73 -33.30
C PRO A 281 -1.99 3.26 -31.89
N TYR A 282 -2.97 3.07 -31.01
CA TYR A 282 -2.78 2.55 -29.65
C TYR A 282 -2.07 1.19 -29.70
N VAL A 283 -0.80 1.13 -29.27
CA VAL A 283 -0.05 -0.12 -29.16
C VAL A 283 -0.47 -0.82 -27.87
N HIS A 284 -1.30 -1.85 -28.02
CA HIS A 284 -1.71 -2.69 -26.91
C HIS A 284 -0.55 -3.57 -26.47
N HIS A 285 -0.18 -3.50 -25.19
CA HIS A 285 0.80 -4.40 -24.58
C HIS A 285 0.05 -5.44 -23.74
N PHE A 286 0.49 -6.70 -23.79
CA PHE A 286 -0.06 -7.76 -22.94
C PHE A 286 0.06 -7.38 -21.45
N LYS A 287 -1.03 -7.54 -20.69
CA LYS A 287 -1.09 -7.30 -19.25
C LYS A 287 -1.86 -8.41 -18.58
N GLY A 288 -1.25 -9.10 -17.63
CA GLY A 288 -1.85 -10.17 -16.86
C GLY A 288 -2.99 -9.71 -15.96
N HIS A 289 -3.60 -10.69 -15.30
CA HIS A 289 -4.71 -10.50 -14.37
C HIS A 289 -4.45 -11.14 -13.00
N TRP A 290 -3.18 -11.31 -12.63
CA TRP A 290 -2.75 -11.91 -11.36
C TRP A 290 -2.67 -10.91 -10.21
N SER A 291 -2.16 -9.69 -10.45
CA SER A 291 -2.07 -8.63 -9.43
C SER A 291 -3.44 -8.28 -8.86
N GLY A 292 -3.56 -8.27 -7.53
CA GLY A 292 -4.87 -8.12 -6.92
C GLY A 292 -4.99 -8.54 -5.47
N PHE A 293 -6.18 -8.27 -4.93
CA PHE A 293 -6.65 -8.79 -3.65
C PHE A 293 -7.67 -9.89 -3.90
N GLU A 294 -7.46 -11.04 -3.28
CA GLU A 294 -8.26 -12.25 -3.50
C GLU A 294 -8.76 -12.83 -2.19
N LEU A 295 -9.98 -13.36 -2.23
CA LEU A 295 -10.64 -14.00 -1.10
C LEU A 295 -11.21 -15.33 -1.57
N GLY A 296 -10.98 -16.39 -0.79
CA GLY A 296 -11.48 -17.72 -1.12
C GLY A 296 -11.73 -18.58 0.11
N PHE A 297 -12.41 -19.69 -0.12
CA PHE A 297 -12.51 -20.78 0.85
C PHE A 297 -11.32 -21.70 0.67
N ASN A 298 -10.69 -22.10 1.78
CA ASN A 298 -9.56 -23.02 1.75
C ASN A 298 -9.86 -24.25 2.59
N GLY A 299 -9.29 -25.38 2.19
CA GLY A 299 -9.41 -26.65 2.88
C GLY A 299 -8.27 -27.56 2.47
N TYR A 300 -8.42 -28.86 2.74
CA TYR A 300 -7.53 -29.89 2.22
C TYR A 300 -8.31 -31.17 1.97
N VAL A 301 -7.74 -32.02 1.12
CA VAL A 301 -8.25 -33.37 0.84
C VAL A 301 -7.15 -34.40 1.05
N ASN A 302 -7.52 -35.65 1.23
CA ASN A 302 -6.59 -36.76 1.22
C ASN A 302 -6.14 -37.11 -0.22
N LYS A 303 -5.25 -38.10 -0.36
CA LYS A 303 -4.72 -38.56 -1.66
C LYS A 303 -5.79 -39.03 -2.65
N ASP A 304 -6.95 -39.44 -2.16
CA ASP A 304 -8.08 -39.94 -2.95
C ASP A 304 -9.11 -38.82 -3.25
N PHE A 305 -8.73 -37.55 -3.05
CA PHE A 305 -9.58 -36.36 -3.19
C PHE A 305 -10.79 -36.33 -2.23
N GLY A 306 -10.79 -37.16 -1.19
CA GLY A 306 -11.81 -37.19 -0.14
C GLY A 306 -11.48 -36.28 1.05
N THR A 307 -12.49 -35.98 1.87
CA THR A 307 -12.35 -35.18 3.10
C THR A 307 -12.21 -36.04 4.37
N ALA A 308 -12.25 -37.37 4.22
CA ALA A 308 -12.13 -38.30 5.34
C ALA A 308 -10.70 -38.28 5.91
N LEU A 309 -10.62 -38.23 7.25
CA LEU A 309 -9.38 -38.23 8.02
C LEU A 309 -9.20 -39.58 8.73
N PRO A 310 -7.97 -40.08 8.90
CA PRO A 310 -7.72 -41.22 9.78
C PRO A 310 -8.13 -40.89 11.22
N ALA A 311 -8.68 -41.86 11.97
CA ALA A 311 -9.26 -41.63 13.30
C ALA A 311 -8.29 -40.92 14.28
N LYS A 312 -6.98 -41.18 14.20
CA LYS A 312 -5.95 -40.50 15.02
C LYS A 312 -5.89 -38.99 14.78
N TYR A 313 -6.31 -38.51 13.61
CA TYR A 313 -6.22 -37.13 13.15
C TYR A 313 -7.58 -36.45 13.02
N ASP A 314 -8.63 -37.00 13.65
CA ASP A 314 -9.99 -36.44 13.60
C ASP A 314 -10.04 -34.98 14.09
N PHE A 315 -9.15 -34.60 15.01
CA PHE A 315 -8.96 -33.22 15.47
C PHE A 315 -8.58 -32.21 14.37
N LEU A 316 -8.20 -32.66 13.17
CA LEU A 316 -7.92 -31.77 12.05
C LEU A 316 -9.21 -31.37 11.31
N LYS A 317 -10.32 -32.09 11.46
CA LYS A 317 -11.56 -31.85 10.72
C LYS A 317 -11.94 -30.36 10.68
N LEU A 318 -12.26 -29.86 9.50
CA LEU A 318 -12.49 -28.44 9.25
C LEU A 318 -13.97 -28.07 9.24
N ASN A 319 -14.23 -26.83 9.64
CA ASN A 319 -15.42 -26.09 9.24
C ASN A 319 -15.11 -25.35 7.92
N ASP A 320 -15.45 -25.98 6.80
CA ASP A 320 -15.04 -25.51 5.46
C ASP A 320 -15.53 -24.09 5.15
N VAL A 321 -16.78 -23.76 5.51
CA VAL A 321 -17.37 -22.43 5.27
C VAL A 321 -16.68 -21.31 6.05
N LYS A 322 -16.04 -21.62 7.18
CA LYS A 322 -15.30 -20.66 8.00
C LYS A 322 -13.79 -20.71 7.77
N SER A 323 -13.33 -21.58 6.87
CA SER A 323 -11.93 -21.68 6.48
C SER A 323 -11.69 -20.76 5.29
N ILE A 324 -10.96 -19.68 5.53
CA ILE A 324 -10.82 -18.56 4.59
C ILE A 324 -9.35 -18.31 4.23
N GLY A 325 -9.08 -18.29 2.93
CA GLY A 325 -7.83 -17.89 2.31
C GLY A 325 -7.89 -16.45 1.80
N VAL A 326 -6.84 -15.69 2.06
CA VAL A 326 -6.67 -14.32 1.56
C VAL A 326 -5.35 -14.23 0.80
N ASN A 327 -5.38 -13.74 -0.43
CA ASN A 327 -4.16 -13.47 -1.20
C ASN A 327 -4.01 -11.97 -1.46
N LEU A 328 -2.78 -11.49 -1.35
CA LEU A 328 -2.37 -10.15 -1.74
C LEU A 328 -1.24 -10.27 -2.77
N ASN A 329 -1.58 -10.15 -4.05
CA ASN A 329 -0.65 -10.33 -5.17
C ASN A 329 -0.03 -8.98 -5.53
N VAL A 330 1.08 -8.65 -4.88
CA VAL A 330 1.62 -7.28 -4.77
C VAL A 330 2.24 -6.77 -6.07
N PHE A 331 2.92 -7.64 -6.82
CA PHE A 331 3.66 -7.25 -8.02
C PHE A 331 3.55 -8.30 -9.12
N GLU A 332 3.33 -7.85 -10.35
CA GLU A 332 3.13 -8.70 -11.53
C GLU A 332 4.14 -8.33 -12.64
N LEU A 333 4.71 -9.37 -13.25
CA LEU A 333 5.55 -9.33 -14.43
C LEU A 333 4.81 -10.00 -15.59
N ASN A 334 4.84 -9.35 -16.75
CA ASN A 334 4.13 -9.79 -17.94
C ASN A 334 5.07 -9.86 -19.13
N ALA A 335 5.14 -11.02 -19.77
CA ALA A 335 5.86 -11.20 -21.03
C ALA A 335 4.88 -11.61 -22.13
N ASN A 336 4.71 -10.78 -23.16
CA ASN A 336 3.94 -11.15 -24.33
C ASN A 336 4.70 -12.22 -25.13
N ILE A 337 3.99 -13.26 -25.56
CA ILE A 337 4.51 -14.26 -26.50
C ILE A 337 3.87 -14.05 -27.89
N ILE A 338 2.54 -14.00 -27.98
CA ILE A 338 1.83 -13.97 -29.27
C ILE A 338 0.78 -12.86 -29.28
N ASN A 339 0.93 -11.93 -30.23
CA ASN A 339 -0.08 -10.94 -30.64
C ASN A 339 -0.73 -10.12 -29.50
N ASN A 340 -0.06 -10.01 -28.34
CA ASN A 340 -0.59 -9.39 -27.12
C ASN A 340 -1.88 -10.05 -26.60
N ARG A 341 -2.09 -11.32 -26.93
CA ARG A 341 -3.22 -12.14 -26.44
C ARG A 341 -2.76 -13.33 -25.63
N PHE A 342 -1.54 -13.79 -25.84
CA PHE A 342 -0.96 -14.91 -25.12
C PHE A 342 0.38 -14.48 -24.53
N GLY A 343 0.58 -14.77 -23.25
CA GLY A 343 1.80 -14.39 -22.56
C GLY A 343 2.03 -15.16 -21.27
N VAL A 344 3.20 -14.92 -20.71
CA VAL A 344 3.60 -15.43 -19.39
C VAL A 344 3.31 -14.36 -18.35
N VAL A 345 2.73 -14.78 -17.23
CA VAL A 345 2.50 -13.94 -16.06
C VAL A 345 3.25 -14.53 -14.87
N SER A 346 4.03 -13.72 -14.19
CA SER A 346 4.76 -14.07 -12.97
C SER A 346 4.62 -12.94 -11.95
N GLY A 347 5.05 -13.14 -10.72
CA GLY A 347 4.94 -12.09 -9.71
C GLY A 347 5.43 -12.48 -8.34
N ILE A 348 5.07 -11.67 -7.35
CA ILE A 348 5.22 -11.99 -5.93
C ILE A 348 3.98 -11.57 -5.15
N GLY A 349 3.58 -12.40 -4.21
CA GLY A 349 2.35 -12.23 -3.44
C GLY A 349 2.45 -12.83 -2.05
N LEU A 350 1.50 -12.47 -1.21
CA LEU A 350 1.34 -13.00 0.14
C LEU A 350 0.04 -13.78 0.21
N GLN A 351 0.01 -14.86 0.98
CA GLN A 351 -1.19 -15.64 1.22
C GLN A 351 -1.31 -15.96 2.71
N TRP A 352 -2.53 -15.80 3.22
CA TRP A 352 -2.92 -16.21 4.56
C TRP A 352 -4.05 -17.22 4.48
N ASN A 353 -3.78 -18.44 4.91
CA ASN A 353 -4.78 -19.50 4.97
C ASN A 353 -5.23 -19.68 6.41
N ASN A 354 -6.54 -19.60 6.66
CA ASN A 354 -7.12 -19.86 7.96
C ASN A 354 -7.90 -21.17 7.90
N TYR A 355 -7.34 -22.25 8.46
CA TYR A 355 -8.04 -23.52 8.59
C TYR A 355 -8.81 -23.54 9.90
N ARG A 356 -10.13 -23.40 9.82
CA ARG A 356 -10.99 -23.39 10.98
C ARG A 356 -11.35 -24.82 11.34
N PHE A 357 -11.01 -25.26 12.54
CA PHE A 357 -11.42 -26.59 13.02
C PHE A 357 -12.92 -26.61 13.32
N ASP A 358 -13.55 -27.76 13.05
CA ASP A 358 -14.97 -28.01 13.32
C ASP A 358 -15.24 -28.02 14.82
N ASP A 359 -14.32 -28.62 15.57
CA ASP A 359 -14.33 -28.69 17.04
C ASP A 359 -13.30 -27.76 17.71
N ASN A 360 -13.40 -27.68 19.03
CA ASN A 360 -12.51 -26.91 19.89
C ASN A 360 -11.20 -27.66 20.14
N VAL A 361 -10.32 -27.58 19.15
CA VAL A 361 -9.06 -28.31 19.12
C VAL A 361 -7.93 -27.47 19.70
N VAL A 362 -7.12 -28.08 20.56
CA VAL A 362 -5.86 -27.51 21.04
C VAL A 362 -4.72 -28.25 20.36
N LEU A 363 -3.93 -27.54 19.54
CA LEU A 363 -2.73 -28.11 18.93
C LEU A 363 -1.55 -28.04 19.90
N VAL A 364 -0.84 -29.16 20.05
CA VAL A 364 0.30 -29.27 20.96
C VAL A 364 1.61 -29.13 20.17
N PRO A 365 2.41 -28.08 20.44
CA PRO A 365 3.64 -27.80 19.71
C PRO A 365 4.77 -28.82 19.94
N ASP A 366 4.86 -29.42 21.13
CA ASP A 366 6.06 -30.15 21.58
C ASP A 366 5.96 -31.68 21.42
N SER A 367 5.34 -32.13 20.33
CA SER A 367 5.12 -33.55 20.06
C SER A 367 6.18 -34.11 19.08
N SER A 368 6.03 -35.36 18.63
CA SER A 368 6.89 -35.92 17.58
C SER A 368 6.28 -35.80 16.17
N THR A 369 4.97 -35.56 16.09
CA THR A 369 4.11 -35.43 14.89
C THR A 369 2.96 -34.50 15.23
N ILE A 370 2.26 -33.91 14.25
CA ILE A 370 1.07 -33.08 14.51
C ILE A 370 0.10 -33.79 15.46
N TYR A 371 -0.21 -33.11 16.56
CA TYR A 371 -1.07 -33.63 17.60
C TYR A 371 -1.98 -32.51 18.10
N GLY A 372 -3.22 -32.86 18.36
CA GLY A 372 -4.17 -32.02 19.05
C GLY A 372 -5.21 -32.86 19.77
N TYR A 373 -5.89 -32.23 20.71
CA TYR A 373 -6.97 -32.85 21.47
C TYR A 373 -8.17 -31.91 21.52
N HIS A 374 -9.35 -32.51 21.65
CA HIS A 374 -10.60 -31.77 21.85
C HIS A 374 -10.67 -31.33 23.31
N ASN A 375 -10.78 -30.03 23.55
CA ASN A 375 -10.99 -29.54 24.91
C ASN A 375 -12.48 -29.57 25.25
N THR A 376 -12.90 -30.59 26.00
CA THR A 376 -14.28 -30.80 26.46
C THR A 376 -14.59 -30.13 27.79
N ALA A 377 -13.58 -29.60 28.50
CA ALA A 377 -13.73 -29.03 29.84
C ALA A 377 -14.34 -27.61 29.83
N ILE A 378 -14.50 -26.99 28.67
CA ILE A 378 -14.94 -25.60 28.53
C ILE A 378 -16.07 -25.53 27.49
N ASN A 379 -17.32 -25.42 27.97
CA ASN A 379 -18.53 -25.25 27.14
C ASN A 379 -18.60 -23.90 26.38
N SER A 380 -17.52 -23.11 26.30
CA SER A 380 -17.51 -21.73 25.82
C SER A 380 -16.39 -21.39 24.81
N TYR A 381 -15.82 -22.36 24.10
CA TYR A 381 -14.92 -22.04 22.98
C TYR A 381 -15.70 -21.66 21.73
N ILE A 382 -15.28 -20.58 21.07
CA ILE A 382 -15.99 -19.97 19.94
C ILE A 382 -15.22 -20.10 18.65
N LYS A 383 -13.89 -20.16 18.69
CA LYS A 383 -13.02 -20.31 17.50
C LYS A 383 -11.73 -21.06 17.83
N SER A 384 -11.47 -22.18 17.17
CA SER A 384 -10.13 -22.80 17.11
C SER A 384 -9.68 -22.93 15.65
N LYS A 385 -8.47 -22.45 15.33
CA LYS A 385 -7.95 -22.48 13.95
C LYS A 385 -6.44 -22.56 13.87
N LEU A 386 -5.95 -23.13 12.77
CA LEU A 386 -4.57 -23.02 12.33
C LEU A 386 -4.47 -21.93 11.25
N VAL A 387 -3.49 -21.03 11.38
CA VAL A 387 -3.22 -19.96 10.42
C VAL A 387 -1.84 -20.16 9.83
N GLU A 388 -1.76 -20.10 8.51
CA GLU A 388 -0.51 -20.16 7.75
C GLU A 388 -0.30 -18.86 6.98
N SER A 389 0.95 -18.43 6.86
CA SER A 389 1.37 -17.26 6.09
C SER A 389 2.45 -17.67 5.09
N TRP A 390 2.25 -17.31 3.83
CA TRP A 390 3.08 -17.74 2.71
C TRP A 390 3.50 -16.55 1.85
N VAL A 391 4.73 -16.58 1.34
CA VAL A 391 5.14 -15.80 0.16
C VAL A 391 4.92 -16.69 -1.06
N ARG A 392 4.40 -16.13 -2.15
CA ARG A 392 4.02 -16.86 -3.37
C ARG A 392 4.68 -16.26 -4.60
N VAL A 393 5.13 -17.11 -5.51
CA VAL A 393 5.70 -16.77 -6.82
C VAL A 393 5.00 -17.63 -7.87
N PRO A 394 4.07 -17.06 -8.65
CA PRO A 394 3.39 -17.79 -9.72
C PRO A 394 4.23 -17.83 -11.00
N LEU A 395 3.93 -18.82 -11.84
CA LEU A 395 4.29 -18.84 -13.25
C LEU A 395 3.09 -19.35 -14.05
N PHE A 396 2.42 -18.43 -14.74
CA PHE A 396 1.22 -18.70 -15.51
C PHE A 396 1.43 -18.52 -17.00
N LEU A 397 0.76 -19.35 -17.79
CA LEU A 397 0.43 -19.08 -19.18
C LEU A 397 -0.99 -18.50 -19.21
N GLU A 398 -1.14 -17.30 -19.76
CA GLU A 398 -2.42 -16.61 -19.81
C GLU A 398 -2.80 -16.26 -21.25
N TYR A 399 -4.04 -16.60 -21.61
CA TYR A 399 -4.66 -16.27 -22.88
C TYR A 399 -5.82 -15.29 -22.67
N GLN A 400 -5.95 -14.31 -23.56
CA GLN A 400 -6.90 -13.22 -23.48
C GLN A 400 -7.59 -12.96 -24.83
N THR A 401 -8.93 -12.80 -24.83
CA THR A 401 -9.72 -12.74 -26.07
C THR A 401 -9.83 -11.35 -26.69
N ALA A 402 -9.99 -10.30 -25.89
CA ALA A 402 -10.27 -8.95 -26.35
C ALA A 402 -9.18 -7.96 -25.97
N LYS A 403 -9.01 -6.91 -26.77
CA LYS A 403 -8.02 -5.85 -26.58
C LYS A 403 -8.37 -4.83 -25.48
N LYS A 404 -9.57 -4.89 -24.91
CA LYS A 404 -10.06 -3.91 -23.92
C LYS A 404 -10.41 -4.64 -22.63
N ARG A 405 -9.67 -4.33 -21.55
CA ARG A 405 -9.74 -5.00 -20.24
C ARG A 405 -11.17 -5.11 -19.67
N SER A 406 -12.03 -4.13 -19.91
CA SER A 406 -13.42 -4.13 -19.39
C SER A 406 -14.35 -5.17 -20.02
N LYS A 407 -14.02 -5.74 -21.19
CA LYS A 407 -14.80 -6.78 -21.89
C LYS A 407 -13.98 -8.04 -22.17
N GLN A 408 -12.81 -8.14 -21.54
CA GLN A 408 -11.84 -9.19 -21.81
C GLN A 408 -12.25 -10.45 -21.06
N PHE A 409 -12.33 -11.56 -21.80
CA PHE A 409 -12.25 -12.88 -21.19
C PHE A 409 -10.77 -13.27 -21.14
N TYR A 410 -10.33 -13.81 -20.01
CA TYR A 410 -9.02 -14.42 -19.87
C TYR A 410 -9.09 -15.76 -19.16
N ILE A 411 -8.14 -16.61 -19.46
CA ILE A 411 -7.85 -17.85 -18.75
C ILE A 411 -6.36 -17.92 -18.50
N ALA A 412 -5.96 -18.28 -17.29
CA ALA A 412 -4.58 -18.52 -16.94
C ALA A 412 -4.44 -19.87 -16.25
N VAL A 413 -3.37 -20.59 -16.55
CA VAL A 413 -3.04 -21.88 -15.94
C VAL A 413 -1.54 -21.96 -15.67
N GLY A 414 -1.16 -22.53 -14.52
CA GLY A 414 0.25 -22.57 -14.15
C GLY A 414 0.52 -23.05 -12.74
N GLY A 415 1.79 -23.01 -12.38
CA GLY A 415 2.28 -23.43 -11.06
C GLY A 415 2.51 -22.22 -10.16
N VAL A 416 2.35 -22.40 -8.86
CA VAL A 416 2.70 -21.40 -7.86
C VAL A 416 3.63 -22.02 -6.83
N PHE A 417 4.85 -21.51 -6.79
CA PHE A 417 5.77 -21.82 -5.70
C PHE A 417 5.41 -20.95 -4.50
N ALA A 418 5.37 -21.55 -3.30
CA ALA A 418 5.10 -20.83 -2.07
C ALA A 418 6.03 -21.25 -0.94
N TYR A 419 6.53 -20.27 -0.19
CA TYR A 419 7.41 -20.47 0.96
C TYR A 419 6.76 -19.97 2.24
N LYS A 420 6.72 -20.81 3.28
CA LYS A 420 6.06 -20.52 4.55
C LYS A 420 6.87 -19.51 5.33
N ILE A 421 6.26 -18.38 5.67
CA ILE A 421 6.88 -17.32 6.48
C ILE A 421 6.33 -17.27 7.91
N GLY A 422 5.27 -18.01 8.21
CA GLY A 422 4.76 -18.11 9.57
C GLY A 422 3.58 -19.06 9.71
N SER A 423 3.41 -19.57 10.93
CA SER A 423 2.24 -20.36 11.31
C SER A 423 1.92 -20.15 12.78
N HIS A 424 0.63 -20.14 13.12
CA HIS A 424 0.17 -20.10 14.49
C HIS A 424 -1.19 -20.76 14.66
N SER A 425 -1.39 -21.44 15.79
CA SER A 425 -2.70 -21.84 16.26
C SER A 425 -3.32 -20.68 17.03
N LYS A 426 -4.62 -20.44 16.84
CA LYS A 426 -5.38 -19.42 17.57
C LYS A 426 -6.65 -20.02 18.12
N GLN A 427 -6.85 -19.82 19.42
CA GLN A 427 -8.10 -20.16 20.09
C GLN A 427 -8.79 -18.88 20.59
N VAL A 428 -10.10 -18.96 20.77
CA VAL A 428 -10.92 -17.90 21.36
C VAL A 428 -11.91 -18.56 22.31
N ASN A 429 -11.77 -18.23 23.60
CA ASN A 429 -12.55 -18.72 24.72
C ASN A 429 -13.07 -17.54 25.56
N PHE A 430 -14.07 -17.83 26.38
CA PHE A 430 -14.51 -16.96 27.47
C PHE A 430 -14.15 -17.61 28.80
N GLU A 431 -13.28 -16.96 29.57
CA GLU A 431 -12.91 -17.36 30.93
C GLU A 431 -13.40 -16.28 31.88
N GLY A 432 -14.26 -16.62 32.84
CA GLY A 432 -14.80 -15.67 33.81
C GLY A 432 -15.66 -14.52 33.22
N GLY A 433 -16.14 -14.66 31.98
CA GLY A 433 -16.86 -13.59 31.26
C GLY A 433 -15.97 -12.74 30.34
N ASP A 434 -14.65 -12.83 30.49
CA ASP A 434 -13.68 -12.11 29.66
C ASP A 434 -13.25 -12.91 28.43
N ARG A 435 -13.13 -12.22 27.30
CA ARG A 435 -12.78 -12.83 26.01
C ARG A 435 -11.28 -12.99 25.87
N ASN A 436 -10.79 -14.22 26.00
CA ASN A 436 -9.39 -14.55 25.77
C ASN A 436 -9.16 -15.04 24.32
N LYS A 437 -7.97 -14.75 23.77
CA LYS A 437 -7.60 -15.04 22.36
C LYS A 437 -6.16 -15.57 22.25
N PRO A 438 -5.80 -16.65 22.96
CA PRO A 438 -4.42 -17.13 22.98
C PRO A 438 -3.97 -17.53 21.57
N LYS A 439 -2.70 -17.26 21.28
CA LYS A 439 -2.02 -17.64 20.03
C LYS A 439 -0.74 -18.40 20.36
N VAL A 440 -0.56 -19.55 19.74
CA VAL A 440 0.65 -20.37 19.86
C VAL A 440 1.35 -20.35 18.51
N TYR A 441 2.51 -19.71 18.44
CA TYR A 441 3.34 -19.66 17.23
C TYR A 441 4.27 -20.87 17.23
N ASN A 442 4.14 -21.74 16.22
CA ASN A 442 5.05 -22.85 15.97
C ASN A 442 4.88 -23.31 14.50
N ASP A 443 5.75 -24.21 14.03
CA ASP A 443 5.73 -24.75 12.68
C ASP A 443 4.59 -25.75 12.42
N PHE A 444 4.07 -26.37 13.49
CA PHE A 444 3.06 -27.45 13.49
C PHE A 444 3.39 -28.59 12.52
N TYR A 445 4.68 -28.86 12.35
CA TYR A 445 5.22 -29.80 11.35
C TYR A 445 4.74 -29.57 9.92
N LEU A 446 4.25 -28.36 9.60
CA LEU A 446 3.82 -28.04 8.24
C LEU A 446 5.03 -27.97 7.33
N ASN A 447 4.87 -28.43 6.09
CA ASN A 447 5.88 -28.34 5.06
C ASN A 447 6.26 -26.85 4.84
N PRO A 448 7.54 -26.48 4.86
CA PRO A 448 7.95 -25.10 4.62
C PRO A 448 7.78 -24.65 3.17
N ILE A 449 7.65 -25.60 2.24
CA ILE A 449 7.51 -25.35 0.80
C ILE A 449 6.18 -25.93 0.33
N LYS A 450 5.48 -25.17 -0.51
CA LYS A 450 4.26 -25.58 -1.16
C LYS A 450 4.35 -25.32 -2.66
N LEU A 451 3.94 -26.29 -3.47
CA LEU A 451 3.82 -26.13 -4.93
C LEU A 451 2.36 -26.35 -5.32
N ASP A 452 1.69 -25.29 -5.76
CA ASP A 452 0.28 -25.35 -6.17
C ASP A 452 0.15 -25.42 -7.70
N ALA A 453 -0.77 -26.23 -8.20
CA ALA A 453 -1.36 -26.05 -9.52
C ALA A 453 -2.53 -25.06 -9.40
N GLU A 454 -2.57 -24.03 -10.23
CA GLU A 454 -3.59 -23.00 -10.16
C GLU A 454 -4.17 -22.65 -11.54
N VAL A 455 -5.49 -22.51 -11.56
CA VAL A 455 -6.26 -22.05 -12.71
C VAL A 455 -7.00 -20.77 -12.35
N ARG A 456 -7.06 -19.84 -13.31
CA ARG A 456 -7.76 -18.56 -13.20
C ARG A 456 -8.62 -18.36 -14.42
N VAL A 457 -9.80 -17.82 -14.20
CA VAL A 457 -10.68 -17.41 -15.30
C VAL A 457 -11.33 -16.08 -14.94
N GLY A 458 -11.50 -15.21 -15.92
CA GLY A 458 -12.23 -13.97 -15.68
C GLY A 458 -12.93 -13.45 -16.91
N TRP A 459 -14.04 -12.76 -16.68
CA TRP A 459 -14.85 -12.11 -17.69
C TRP A 459 -15.41 -10.80 -17.14
N GLY A 460 -14.91 -9.68 -17.66
CA GLY A 460 -15.30 -8.36 -17.17
C GLY A 460 -14.95 -8.17 -15.68
N PRO A 461 -15.91 -7.85 -14.79
CA PRO A 461 -15.65 -7.64 -13.37
C PRO A 461 -15.47 -8.95 -12.58
N VAL A 462 -15.95 -10.09 -13.10
CA VAL A 462 -15.89 -11.37 -12.39
C VAL A 462 -14.59 -12.09 -12.70
N LYS A 463 -13.85 -12.45 -11.66
CA LYS A 463 -12.55 -13.12 -11.74
C LYS A 463 -12.48 -14.18 -10.66
N LEU A 464 -12.24 -15.42 -11.07
CA LEU A 464 -12.21 -16.60 -10.22
C LEU A 464 -10.82 -17.24 -10.29
N PHE A 465 -10.40 -17.84 -9.19
CA PHE A 465 -9.21 -18.67 -9.13
C PHE A 465 -9.48 -19.93 -8.32
N ALA A 466 -8.76 -20.99 -8.65
CA ALA A 466 -8.73 -22.23 -7.88
C ALA A 466 -7.30 -22.77 -7.87
N SER A 467 -6.80 -23.10 -6.68
CA SER A 467 -5.47 -23.68 -6.47
C SER A 467 -5.56 -25.00 -5.72
N TYR A 468 -4.69 -25.94 -6.07
CA TYR A 468 -4.54 -27.24 -5.46
C TYR A 468 -3.06 -27.54 -5.23
N SER A 469 -2.69 -27.86 -4.00
CA SER A 469 -1.31 -28.16 -3.61
C SER A 469 -0.91 -29.55 -4.09
N LEU A 470 0.17 -29.62 -4.87
CA LEU A 470 0.82 -30.85 -5.31
C LEU A 470 1.74 -31.44 -4.23
N THR A 471 2.01 -30.68 -3.18
CA THR A 471 2.81 -31.06 -2.01
C THR A 471 1.92 -31.36 -0.80
N GLN A 472 2.33 -32.30 0.05
CA GLN A 472 1.65 -32.57 1.30
C GLN A 472 1.76 -31.39 2.28
N MET A 473 0.69 -31.14 3.04
CA MET A 473 0.57 -30.09 4.05
C MET A 473 1.61 -30.25 5.18
N PHE A 474 1.83 -31.49 5.62
CA PHE A 474 2.78 -31.81 6.68
C PHE A 474 4.09 -32.35 6.10
N LYS A 475 5.16 -32.20 6.88
CA LYS A 475 6.44 -32.87 6.62
C LYS A 475 6.25 -34.38 6.62
N GLU A 476 7.09 -35.08 5.86
CA GLU A 476 7.04 -36.54 5.74
C GLU A 476 7.04 -37.22 7.12
N ASN A 477 6.13 -38.18 7.33
CA ASN A 477 5.94 -38.91 8.59
C ASN A 477 5.59 -38.03 9.81
N LYS A 478 5.21 -36.76 9.62
CA LYS A 478 4.84 -35.85 10.70
C LYS A 478 3.35 -35.54 10.79
N GLY A 479 2.52 -36.08 9.90
CA GLY A 479 1.07 -35.91 9.92
C GLY A 479 0.37 -36.79 8.88
N PRO A 480 -0.96 -36.67 8.74
CA PRO A 480 -1.69 -37.35 7.68
C PRO A 480 -1.34 -36.76 6.31
N GLU A 481 -1.48 -37.57 5.28
CA GLU A 481 -1.30 -37.14 3.89
C GLU A 481 -2.49 -36.29 3.44
N LEU A 482 -2.31 -34.96 3.51
CA LEU A 482 -3.32 -33.97 3.17
C LEU A 482 -2.78 -32.96 2.16
N TYR A 483 -3.62 -32.59 1.19
CA TYR A 483 -3.30 -31.70 0.08
C TYR A 483 -4.21 -30.46 0.13
N PRO A 484 -3.67 -29.29 0.49
CA PRO A 484 -4.44 -28.06 0.57
C PRO A 484 -5.03 -27.60 -0.76
N TYR A 485 -6.21 -26.98 -0.72
CA TYR A 485 -6.82 -26.32 -1.86
C TYR A 485 -7.38 -24.95 -1.47
N THR A 486 -7.59 -24.06 -2.43
CA THR A 486 -8.28 -22.77 -2.24
C THR A 486 -9.07 -22.42 -3.49
N VAL A 487 -10.33 -22.03 -3.33
CA VAL A 487 -11.19 -21.56 -4.43
C VAL A 487 -11.78 -20.22 -4.05
N GLY A 488 -11.71 -19.24 -4.94
CA GLY A 488 -12.10 -17.89 -4.59
C GLY A 488 -12.27 -16.93 -5.76
N VAL A 489 -12.43 -15.66 -5.39
CA VAL A 489 -12.68 -14.52 -6.27
C VAL A 489 -11.55 -13.49 -6.13
N THR A 490 -11.19 -12.83 -7.22
CA THR A 490 -10.34 -11.63 -7.19
C THR A 490 -11.26 -10.42 -7.03
N LEU A 491 -11.18 -9.73 -5.90
CA LEU A 491 -12.06 -8.59 -5.56
C LEU A 491 -11.58 -7.29 -6.19
N VAL A 492 -10.26 -7.09 -6.22
CA VAL A 492 -9.62 -5.91 -6.80
C VAL A 492 -8.43 -6.38 -7.61
N SER A 493 -8.24 -5.81 -8.80
CA SER A 493 -7.03 -6.00 -9.58
C SER A 493 -6.47 -4.63 -9.95
N TRP A 494 -5.14 -4.49 -9.97
CA TRP A 494 -4.45 -3.25 -10.31
C TRP A 494 -3.49 -3.43 -11.49
#